data_AF-A0A6I7N1R9-F1
#
_entry.id   AF-A0A6I7N1R9-F1
#
_cell.length_a   1.000
_cell.length_b   1.000
_cell.length_c   1.000
_cell.angle_alpha   90.00
_cell.angle_beta   90.00
_cell.angle_gamma   90.00
#
_symmetry.space_group_name_H-M   'P 1'
#
loop_
_entity.id
_entity.type
_entity.pdbx_description
1 polymer ?
#
loop_
_entity_poly.entity_id
_entity_poly.type
_entity_poly.pdbx_seq_one_letter_code
_entity_poly.pdbx_strand_id
1 'polypeptide(L)'
;MRRVFFLFLFVASFFVDSLAQDRLSDYNRAKTLIGYGNYGEAMELLKPYMDRDQYGQLSNYANYHFAHAAYQSKQYELARTTLQRIADQRSWQKSEDAKYLLSLSYFQEGKNKEALEVINSISDKSLKREAENATFQFLKEAPLDFLLGNARNYTENAGYRLALKSQLDRKTILSSAEREMYAEIRKSDNVFAGTTEDKNGDVLEIALLLPFNYSGGSGVRNLNSGNFVFELYQGILMGVEQLKKSGVKVNMKSFDTGRDEGKIKSILADPFLRQADVIIGPIYPEEVEVVMSYAESRKIPFINPLSNVDDKIRGLEFAYLFRPSVSSISDGVVDFARKNINGKRIALAYSSALRDEQLARQIKETATKFNFDVIRSENVSGKSIIDFLRDLRLSSDASSAADLVILLADDPSIGSSTLGFLESQNISVPILVMDTWLYFNFANFEMLESENFYFIGNNSLRLGEENIKSFREKYFNQYITHPTFNAHLGYELAQWIGSVINSDQGFDFRTNLNKKGFWEGKISYGLDFKNSLSNKFVPLLKLENGKLEIK
;
A
#
# COMPACT_ATOMS: atom_id res chain seq x y z
N MET A 1 12.23 67.50 50.87
CA MET A 1 11.65 67.01 49.61
C MET A 1 12.45 65.80 49.13
N ARG A 2 11.75 64.72 48.76
CA ARG A 2 12.17 63.58 47.93
C ARG A 2 13.36 62.70 48.37
N ARG A 3 12.97 61.48 48.78
CA ARG A 3 13.44 60.12 48.41
C ARG A 3 14.91 59.77 48.68
N VAL A 4 15.12 58.64 49.37
CA VAL A 4 15.95 57.50 48.88
C VAL A 4 15.88 56.32 49.87
N PHE A 5 15.60 55.14 49.29
CA PHE A 5 15.88 53.75 49.68
C PHE A 5 15.44 53.17 51.05
N PHE A 6 14.44 52.29 50.99
CA PHE A 6 14.36 51.11 51.88
C PHE A 6 14.53 49.85 51.03
N LEU A 7 15.56 49.08 51.38
CA LEU A 7 15.89 47.77 50.85
C LEU A 7 14.98 46.75 51.56
N PHE A 8 14.10 46.05 50.84
CA PHE A 8 13.41 44.88 51.40
C PHE A 8 14.10 43.61 50.91
N LEU A 9 14.81 42.97 51.84
CA LEU A 9 15.25 41.58 51.76
C LEU A 9 14.00 40.70 51.89
N PHE A 10 13.66 39.94 50.85
CA PHE A 10 12.68 38.86 50.94
C PHE A 10 13.36 37.57 50.47
N VAL A 11 13.98 36.88 51.41
CA VAL A 11 14.37 35.47 51.26
C VAL A 11 13.42 34.69 52.16
N ALA A 12 12.40 34.10 51.54
CA ALA A 12 11.63 33.02 52.13
C ALA A 12 11.41 31.98 51.02
N SER A 13 12.20 30.91 51.12
CA SER A 13 12.22 29.76 50.24
C SER A 13 10.83 29.14 50.11
N PHE A 14 10.23 29.25 48.92
CA PHE A 14 9.26 28.30 48.43
C PHE A 14 9.99 27.32 47.51
N PHE A 15 10.63 26.31 48.08
CA PHE A 15 10.77 25.03 47.39
C PHE A 15 9.45 24.29 47.61
N VAL A 16 8.47 24.57 46.76
CA VAL A 16 7.37 23.63 46.54
C VAL A 16 7.96 22.61 45.58
N ASP A 17 8.32 21.45 46.12
CA ASP A 17 8.67 20.27 45.34
C ASP A 17 7.58 20.02 44.28
N SER A 18 7.97 20.16 43.02
CA SER A 18 7.16 19.81 41.84
C SER A 18 7.12 18.29 41.60
N LEU A 19 7.14 17.48 42.67
CA LEU A 19 7.25 16.02 42.64
C LEU A 19 5.94 15.27 42.31
N ALA A 20 4.97 15.93 41.70
CA ALA A 20 3.69 15.31 41.32
C ALA A 20 3.55 15.06 39.81
N GLN A 21 4.44 15.60 38.96
CA GLN A 21 4.22 15.64 37.52
C GLN A 21 4.90 14.53 36.69
N ASP A 22 5.63 13.59 37.32
CA ASP A 22 6.44 12.62 36.56
C ASP A 22 6.44 11.16 37.06
N ARG A 23 5.39 10.68 37.74
CA ARG A 23 5.38 9.28 38.26
C ARG A 23 5.28 8.20 37.16
N LEU A 24 4.86 8.54 35.95
CA LEU A 24 4.64 7.60 34.83
C LEU A 24 5.45 7.94 33.58
N SER A 25 6.41 8.87 33.64
CA SER A 25 7.25 9.20 32.48
C SER A 25 8.02 8.00 31.98
N ASP A 26 8.65 7.25 32.88
CA ASP A 26 9.40 6.04 32.52
C ASP A 26 8.49 4.95 31.95
N TYR A 27 7.29 4.77 32.51
CA TYR A 27 6.28 3.87 31.95
C TYR A 27 5.89 4.26 30.51
N ASN A 28 5.62 5.54 30.26
CA ASN A 28 5.25 6.03 28.93
C ASN A 28 6.43 5.96 27.96
N ARG A 29 7.65 6.29 28.42
CA ARG A 29 8.89 6.16 27.67
C ARG A 29 9.14 4.71 27.28
N ALA A 30 8.92 3.77 28.18
CA ALA A 30 9.06 2.34 27.89
C ALA A 30 8.13 1.89 26.76
N LYS A 31 6.86 2.33 26.77
CA LYS A 31 5.92 2.03 25.67
C LYS A 31 6.40 2.59 24.33
N THR A 32 6.94 3.81 24.33
CA THR A 32 7.54 4.43 23.13
C THR A 32 8.76 3.63 22.64
N LEU A 33 9.64 3.22 23.55
CA LEU A 33 10.83 2.42 23.23
C LEU A 33 10.48 1.04 22.64
N ILE A 34 9.39 0.40 23.11
CA ILE A 34 8.86 -0.83 22.49
C ILE A 34 8.50 -0.58 21.01
N GLY A 35 7.85 0.55 20.72
CA GLY A 35 7.51 0.93 19.34
C GLY A 35 8.74 1.17 18.44
N TYR A 36 9.86 1.62 19.02
CA TYR A 36 11.12 1.83 18.31
C TYR A 36 12.05 0.59 18.29
N GLY A 37 11.61 -0.54 18.83
CA GLY A 37 12.39 -1.77 18.88
C GLY A 37 13.48 -1.82 19.95
N ASN A 38 13.53 -0.85 20.87
CA ASN A 38 14.48 -0.82 21.99
C ASN A 38 13.91 -1.54 23.21
N TYR A 39 13.78 -2.86 23.10
CA TYR A 39 13.08 -3.69 24.07
C TYR A 39 13.80 -3.86 25.40
N GLY A 40 15.14 -3.91 25.39
CA GLY A 40 15.94 -4.08 26.60
C GLY A 40 15.76 -2.91 27.56
N GLU A 41 15.93 -1.68 27.07
CA GLU A 41 15.72 -0.47 27.86
C GLU A 41 14.25 -0.34 28.31
N ALA A 42 13.30 -0.67 27.43
CA ALA A 42 11.89 -0.66 27.79
C ALA A 42 11.57 -1.63 28.94
N MET A 43 12.13 -2.84 28.93
CA MET A 43 11.95 -3.81 30.01
C MET A 43 12.51 -3.29 31.34
N GLU A 44 13.70 -2.68 31.35
CA GLU A 44 14.29 -2.10 32.57
C GLU A 44 13.39 -1.00 33.15
N LEU A 45 12.88 -0.09 32.31
CA LEU A 45 11.98 0.98 32.72
C LEU A 45 10.64 0.48 33.25
N LEU A 46 10.17 -0.69 32.80
CA LEU A 46 8.88 -1.27 33.23
C LEU A 46 8.96 -2.02 34.56
N LYS A 47 10.14 -2.54 34.96
CA LYS A 47 10.29 -3.36 36.18
C LYS A 47 9.69 -2.75 37.44
N PRO A 48 9.90 -1.45 37.77
CA PRO A 48 9.34 -0.86 38.97
C PRO A 48 7.80 -0.87 38.97
N TYR A 49 7.19 -0.74 37.80
CA TYR A 49 5.73 -0.66 37.64
C TYR A 49 5.03 -2.02 37.67
N MET A 50 5.78 -3.14 37.64
CA MET A 50 5.23 -4.49 37.66
C MET A 50 4.78 -4.94 39.06
N ASP A 51 5.12 -4.18 40.11
CA ASP A 51 4.70 -4.46 41.49
C ASP A 51 3.21 -4.12 41.70
N ARG A 52 2.42 -5.13 42.02
CA ARG A 52 0.97 -4.99 42.24
C ARG A 52 0.65 -4.24 43.54
N ASP A 53 1.46 -4.37 44.56
CA ASP A 53 1.22 -3.72 45.86
C ASP A 53 1.40 -2.20 45.74
N GLN A 54 2.28 -1.76 44.84
CA GLN A 54 2.54 -0.35 44.57
C GLN A 54 1.59 0.27 43.53
N TYR A 55 1.25 -0.47 42.46
CA TYR A 55 0.60 0.08 41.28
C TYR A 55 -0.79 -0.51 40.96
N GLY A 56 -1.30 -1.46 41.75
CA GLY A 56 -2.64 -2.01 41.59
C GLY A 56 -2.86 -2.59 40.18
N GLN A 57 -3.94 -2.17 39.49
CA GLN A 57 -4.23 -2.67 38.13
C GLN A 57 -3.21 -2.22 37.07
N LEU A 58 -2.51 -1.10 37.29
CA LEU A 58 -1.48 -0.63 36.35
C LEU A 58 -0.35 -1.67 36.21
N SER A 59 -0.08 -2.42 37.27
CA SER A 59 0.96 -3.44 37.22
C SER A 59 0.66 -4.54 36.19
N ASN A 60 -0.60 -4.88 35.95
CA ASN A 60 -0.96 -5.83 34.90
C ASN A 60 -0.58 -5.30 33.50
N TYR A 61 -0.79 -4.01 33.24
CA TYR A 61 -0.39 -3.38 31.98
C TYR A 61 1.13 -3.27 31.86
N ALA A 62 1.85 -3.00 32.95
CA ALA A 62 3.31 -3.03 32.96
C ALA A 62 3.85 -4.43 32.67
N ASN A 63 3.31 -5.47 33.33
CA ASN A 63 3.65 -6.87 33.07
C ASN A 63 3.35 -7.27 31.61
N TYR A 64 2.24 -6.81 31.03
CA TYR A 64 1.91 -7.06 29.62
C TYR A 64 2.91 -6.42 28.66
N HIS A 65 3.23 -5.14 28.83
CA HIS A 65 4.19 -4.45 27.98
C HIS A 65 5.61 -5.03 28.14
N PHE A 66 5.98 -5.41 29.37
CA PHE A 66 7.23 -6.08 29.65
C PHE A 66 7.30 -7.42 28.93
N ALA A 67 6.24 -8.24 29.02
CA ALA A 67 6.17 -9.52 28.32
C ALA A 67 6.17 -9.37 26.80
N HIS A 68 5.52 -8.32 26.27
CA HIS A 68 5.57 -8.01 24.84
C HIS A 68 6.99 -7.67 24.40
N ALA A 69 7.71 -6.83 25.14
CA ALA A 69 9.11 -6.51 24.88
C ALA A 69 10.03 -7.75 24.98
N ALA A 70 9.80 -8.61 25.98
CA ALA A 70 10.50 -9.88 26.12
C ALA A 70 10.24 -10.81 24.93
N TYR A 71 8.98 -10.94 24.48
CA TYR A 71 8.61 -11.74 23.30
C TYR A 71 9.31 -11.24 22.03
N GLN A 72 9.29 -9.92 21.80
CA GLN A 72 9.95 -9.32 20.63
C GLN A 72 11.48 -9.46 20.67
N SER A 73 12.05 -9.55 21.89
CA SER A 73 13.47 -9.84 22.12
C SER A 73 13.81 -11.34 22.08
N LYS A 74 12.87 -12.19 21.65
CA LYS A 74 12.97 -13.67 21.62
C LYS A 74 13.19 -14.33 22.99
N GLN A 75 12.90 -13.63 24.08
CA GLN A 75 12.94 -14.16 25.45
C GLN A 75 11.58 -14.78 25.80
N TYR A 76 11.20 -15.82 25.07
CA TYR A 76 9.85 -16.39 25.10
C TYR A 76 9.46 -16.97 26.47
N GLU A 77 10.42 -17.57 27.19
CA GLU A 77 10.20 -18.05 28.55
C GLU A 77 9.89 -16.92 29.53
N LEU A 78 10.60 -15.81 29.42
CA LEU A 78 10.36 -14.63 30.25
C LEU A 78 8.98 -14.04 29.93
N ALA A 79 8.65 -13.91 28.64
CA ALA A 79 7.33 -13.45 28.20
C ALA A 79 6.21 -14.34 28.76
N ARG A 80 6.34 -15.66 28.58
CA ARG A 80 5.38 -16.66 29.04
C ARG A 80 5.17 -16.60 30.55
N THR A 81 6.24 -16.68 31.34
CA THR A 81 6.16 -16.69 32.81
C THR A 81 5.60 -15.39 33.39
N THR A 82 5.80 -14.26 32.68
CA THR A 82 5.19 -12.98 33.03
C THR A 82 3.69 -12.99 32.71
N LEU A 83 3.31 -13.45 31.52
CA LEU A 83 1.92 -13.48 31.05
C LEU A 83 1.04 -14.45 31.85
N GLN A 84 1.57 -15.60 32.28
CA GLN A 84 0.85 -16.58 33.10
C GLN A 84 0.27 -15.95 34.39
N ARG A 85 0.91 -14.91 34.95
CA ARG A 85 0.47 -14.26 36.18
C ARG A 85 -0.72 -13.32 35.99
N ILE A 86 -0.96 -12.89 34.74
CA ILE A 86 -1.94 -11.84 34.41
C ILE A 86 -3.04 -12.29 33.44
N ALA A 87 -2.83 -13.38 32.69
CA ALA A 87 -3.75 -13.83 31.64
C ALA A 87 -5.13 -14.29 32.15
N ASP A 88 -5.21 -14.82 33.38
CA ASP A 88 -6.48 -15.33 33.95
C ASP A 88 -7.33 -14.25 34.66
N GLN A 89 -6.88 -13.00 34.66
CA GLN A 89 -7.57 -11.92 35.35
C GLN A 89 -8.77 -11.37 34.55
N ARG A 90 -9.91 -12.07 34.60
CA ARG A 90 -11.12 -11.76 33.80
C ARG A 90 -11.63 -10.31 33.90
N SER A 91 -11.38 -9.62 35.01
CA SER A 91 -11.81 -8.22 35.21
C SER A 91 -10.87 -7.19 34.56
N TRP A 92 -9.71 -7.62 34.05
CA TRP A 92 -8.74 -6.75 33.41
C TRP A 92 -8.94 -6.73 31.89
N GLN A 93 -9.08 -5.53 31.33
CA GLN A 93 -9.47 -5.30 29.93
C GLN A 93 -8.56 -6.00 28.91
N LYS A 94 -7.27 -6.19 29.22
CA LYS A 94 -6.25 -6.78 28.35
C LYS A 94 -5.94 -8.25 28.67
N SER A 95 -6.78 -8.92 29.48
CA SER A 95 -6.58 -10.33 29.84
C SER A 95 -6.63 -11.27 28.62
N GLU A 96 -7.54 -11.01 27.67
CA GLU A 96 -7.63 -11.80 26.42
C GLU A 96 -6.43 -11.55 25.49
N ASP A 97 -5.95 -10.31 25.36
CA ASP A 97 -4.69 -10.01 24.66
C ASP A 97 -3.49 -10.73 25.30
N ALA A 98 -3.46 -10.78 26.64
CA ALA A 98 -2.41 -11.49 27.37
C ALA A 98 -2.47 -13.01 27.13
N LYS A 99 -3.67 -13.60 27.06
CA LYS A 99 -3.85 -15.01 26.65
C LYS A 99 -3.35 -15.25 25.22
N TYR A 100 -3.65 -14.34 24.29
CA TYR A 100 -3.15 -14.45 22.92
C TYR A 100 -1.62 -14.43 22.89
N LEU A 101 -0.97 -13.43 23.48
CA LEU A 101 0.49 -13.36 23.53
C LEU A 101 1.11 -14.54 24.31
N LEU A 102 0.42 -15.04 25.33
CA LEU A 102 0.83 -16.24 26.06
C LEU A 102 0.82 -17.48 25.16
N SER A 103 -0.23 -17.65 24.34
CA SER A 103 -0.30 -18.75 23.37
C SER A 103 0.82 -18.68 22.33
N LEU A 104 1.15 -17.48 21.84
CA LEU A 104 2.29 -17.28 20.94
C LEU A 104 3.61 -17.64 21.62
N SER A 105 3.78 -17.25 22.88
CA SER A 105 4.98 -17.58 23.67
C SER A 105 5.14 -19.09 23.86
N TYR A 106 4.04 -19.81 24.13
CA TYR A 106 4.04 -21.28 24.18
C TYR A 106 4.42 -21.92 22.84
N PHE A 107 3.87 -21.44 21.72
CA PHE A 107 4.22 -21.97 20.39
C PHE A 107 5.71 -21.79 20.07
N GLN A 108 6.29 -20.63 20.40
CA GLN A 108 7.72 -20.38 20.19
C GLN A 108 8.63 -21.30 21.01
N GLU A 109 8.16 -21.76 22.18
CA GLU A 109 8.86 -22.76 23.00
C GLU A 109 8.59 -24.21 22.56
N GLY A 110 7.80 -24.43 21.50
CA GLY A 110 7.39 -25.77 21.05
C GLY A 110 6.32 -26.43 21.95
N LYS A 111 5.73 -25.69 22.89
CA LYS A 111 4.67 -26.15 23.80
C LYS A 111 3.29 -26.03 23.15
N ASN A 112 3.11 -26.78 22.07
CA ASN A 112 1.96 -26.68 21.17
C ASN A 112 0.63 -26.97 21.87
N LYS A 113 0.60 -27.93 22.81
CA LYS A 113 -0.63 -28.32 23.49
C LYS A 113 -1.12 -27.21 24.43
N GLU A 114 -0.20 -26.65 25.20
CA GLU A 114 -0.45 -25.55 26.12
C GLU A 114 -0.89 -24.29 25.37
N ALA A 115 -0.28 -24.01 24.21
CA ALA A 115 -0.73 -22.93 23.34
C ALA A 115 -2.20 -23.12 22.93
N LEU A 116 -2.57 -24.32 22.46
CA LEU A 116 -3.94 -24.64 22.05
C LEU A 116 -4.96 -24.57 23.19
N GLU A 117 -4.58 -25.00 24.40
CA GLU A 117 -5.41 -24.91 25.60
C GLU A 117 -5.73 -23.45 25.96
N VAL A 118 -4.72 -22.57 25.91
CA VAL A 118 -4.91 -21.13 26.14
C VAL A 118 -5.83 -20.54 25.07
N ILE A 119 -5.62 -20.89 23.79
CA ILE A 119 -6.45 -20.41 22.67
C ILE A 119 -7.91 -20.78 22.84
N ASN A 120 -8.18 -22.01 23.30
CA ASN A 120 -9.55 -22.46 23.53
C ASN A 120 -10.26 -21.68 24.65
N SER A 121 -9.50 -21.11 25.58
CA SER A 121 -10.01 -20.27 26.68
C SER A 121 -10.26 -18.80 26.29
N ILE A 122 -9.88 -18.39 25.06
CA ILE A 122 -10.15 -17.05 24.54
C ILE A 122 -11.63 -16.98 24.15
N SER A 123 -12.34 -16.03 24.76
CA SER A 123 -13.76 -15.80 24.57
C SER A 123 -14.03 -14.68 23.57
N ASP A 124 -13.11 -13.72 23.42
CA ASP A 124 -13.22 -12.69 22.39
C ASP A 124 -13.13 -13.32 20.99
N LYS A 125 -14.20 -13.17 20.19
CA LYS A 125 -14.30 -13.84 18.88
C LYS A 125 -13.23 -13.37 17.89
N SER A 126 -12.80 -12.12 17.96
CA SER A 126 -11.79 -11.57 17.04
C SER A 126 -10.41 -12.09 17.38
N LEU A 127 -10.00 -11.98 18.64
CA LEU A 127 -8.73 -12.51 19.15
C LEU A 127 -8.68 -14.03 19.04
N LYS A 128 -9.78 -14.74 19.27
CA LYS A 128 -9.85 -16.20 19.09
C LYS A 128 -9.49 -16.58 17.66
N ARG A 129 -10.03 -15.86 16.67
CA ARG A 129 -9.70 -16.09 15.25
C ARG A 129 -8.24 -15.78 14.92
N GLU A 130 -7.66 -14.72 15.47
CA GLU A 130 -6.22 -14.42 15.31
C GLU A 130 -5.35 -15.53 15.91
N ALA A 131 -5.74 -16.05 17.08
CA ALA A 131 -5.05 -17.13 17.75
C ALA A 131 -5.18 -18.48 17.01
N GLU A 132 -6.35 -18.76 16.42
CA GLU A 132 -6.54 -19.88 15.50
C GLU A 132 -5.66 -19.73 14.24
N ASN A 133 -5.50 -18.52 13.67
CA ASN A 133 -4.57 -18.31 12.56
C ASN A 133 -3.11 -18.58 12.97
N ALA A 134 -2.69 -18.15 14.16
CA ALA A 134 -1.39 -18.48 14.70
C ALA A 134 -1.24 -20.01 14.85
N THR A 135 -2.30 -20.70 15.28
CA THR A 135 -2.33 -22.17 15.34
C THR A 135 -1.94 -22.80 14.00
N PHE A 136 -2.52 -22.34 12.89
CA PHE A 136 -2.12 -22.83 11.56
C PHE A 136 -0.64 -22.55 11.27
N GLN A 137 -0.16 -21.33 11.50
CA GLN A 137 1.22 -20.97 11.16
C GLN A 137 2.26 -21.82 11.90
N PHE A 138 2.04 -22.08 13.19
CA PHE A 138 2.94 -22.88 14.00
C PHE A 138 2.77 -24.40 13.79
N LEU A 139 1.57 -24.85 13.44
CA LEU A 139 1.29 -26.29 13.32
C LEU A 139 1.26 -26.84 11.89
N LYS A 140 1.31 -26.00 10.85
CA LYS A 140 1.28 -26.47 9.44
C LYS A 140 2.42 -27.41 9.08
N GLU A 141 3.53 -27.37 9.81
CA GLU A 141 4.68 -28.29 9.69
C GLU A 141 4.82 -29.24 10.90
N ALA A 142 3.85 -29.26 11.81
CA ALA A 142 3.91 -30.14 12.97
C ALA A 142 3.78 -31.62 12.56
N PRO A 143 4.36 -32.56 13.32
CA PRO A 143 4.24 -34.00 13.03
C PRO A 143 2.78 -34.44 12.92
N LEU A 144 2.45 -35.20 11.88
CA LEU A 144 1.07 -35.66 11.64
C LEU A 144 0.52 -36.48 12.81
N ASP A 145 1.34 -37.29 13.47
CA ASP A 145 0.92 -38.08 14.64
C ASP A 145 0.47 -37.19 15.81
N PHE A 146 1.12 -36.04 16.01
CA PHE A 146 0.68 -35.05 16.99
C PHE A 146 -0.69 -34.46 16.62
N LEU A 147 -0.89 -34.15 15.34
CA LEU A 147 -2.15 -33.58 14.84
C LEU A 147 -3.31 -34.59 14.91
N LEU A 148 -3.06 -35.86 14.57
CA LEU A 148 -4.07 -36.91 14.66
C LEU A 148 -4.41 -37.24 16.12
N GLY A 149 -3.39 -37.34 16.99
CA GLY A 149 -3.58 -37.67 18.41
C GLY A 149 -4.37 -36.62 19.19
N ASN A 150 -4.40 -35.37 18.72
CA ASN A 150 -5.09 -34.26 19.39
C ASN A 150 -6.30 -33.72 18.61
N ALA A 151 -6.64 -34.29 17.45
CA ALA A 151 -7.72 -33.82 16.58
C ALA A 151 -9.07 -33.73 17.30
N ARG A 152 -9.43 -34.70 18.14
CA ARG A 152 -10.71 -34.70 18.88
C ARG A 152 -10.86 -33.54 19.86
N ASN A 153 -9.76 -32.97 20.33
CA ASN A 153 -9.76 -31.89 21.32
C ASN A 153 -9.76 -30.51 20.67
N TYR A 154 -9.27 -30.39 19.44
CA TYR A 154 -9.05 -29.10 18.75
C TYR A 154 -9.69 -29.03 17.37
N THR A 155 -10.64 -29.92 17.09
CA THR A 155 -11.37 -29.96 15.81
C THR A 155 -12.20 -28.71 15.59
N GLU A 156 -12.58 -27.96 16.63
CA GLU A 156 -13.26 -26.66 16.52
C GLU A 156 -12.30 -25.51 16.16
N ASN A 157 -11.00 -25.63 16.43
CA ASN A 157 -10.00 -24.62 16.07
C ASN A 157 -9.74 -24.67 14.56
N ALA A 158 -10.09 -23.60 13.84
CA ALA A 158 -10.01 -23.56 12.38
C ALA A 158 -8.56 -23.73 11.86
N GLY A 159 -7.59 -23.10 12.50
CA GLY A 159 -6.20 -23.22 12.09
C GLY A 159 -5.61 -24.61 12.34
N TYR A 160 -6.06 -25.28 13.39
CA TYR A 160 -5.71 -26.67 13.66
C TYR A 160 -6.22 -27.61 12.56
N ARG A 161 -7.49 -27.46 12.14
CA ARG A 161 -8.05 -28.22 11.01
C ARG A 161 -7.26 -28.00 9.73
N LEU A 162 -6.90 -26.75 9.43
CA LEU A 162 -6.11 -26.41 8.25
C LEU A 162 -4.69 -27.00 8.29
N ALA A 163 -4.05 -27.02 9.46
CA ALA A 163 -2.73 -27.62 9.62
C ALA A 163 -2.79 -29.14 9.39
N LEU A 164 -3.77 -29.82 10.00
CA LEU A 164 -4.01 -31.25 9.81
C LEU A 164 -4.33 -31.58 8.35
N LYS A 165 -5.20 -30.80 7.71
CA LYS A 165 -5.51 -30.95 6.28
C LYS A 165 -4.27 -30.80 5.39
N SER A 166 -3.46 -29.75 5.62
CA SER A 166 -2.22 -29.51 4.87
C SER A 166 -1.26 -30.70 4.96
N GLN A 167 -1.14 -31.33 6.13
CA GLN A 167 -0.30 -32.52 6.30
C GLN A 167 -0.88 -33.76 5.60
N LEU A 168 -2.20 -33.95 5.66
CA LEU A 168 -2.88 -35.06 4.97
C LEU A 168 -2.82 -34.91 3.45
N ASP A 169 -2.96 -33.70 2.92
CA ASP A 169 -2.88 -33.38 1.48
C ASP A 169 -1.50 -33.71 0.87
N ARG A 170 -0.44 -33.69 1.68
CA ARG A 170 0.92 -34.03 1.25
C ARG A 170 1.15 -35.54 1.11
N LYS A 171 0.27 -36.39 1.65
CA LYS A 171 0.42 -37.84 1.58
C LYS A 171 -0.22 -38.38 0.29
N THR A 172 0.55 -39.20 -0.43
CA THR A 172 0.05 -39.93 -1.60
C THR A 172 -0.86 -41.10 -1.24
N ILE A 173 -0.70 -41.67 -0.04
CA ILE A 173 -1.50 -42.78 0.48
C ILE A 173 -1.92 -42.47 1.93
N LEU A 174 -3.23 -42.52 2.17
CA LEU A 174 -3.84 -42.34 3.49
C LEU A 174 -4.29 -43.69 4.07
N SER A 175 -4.06 -43.91 5.36
CA SER A 175 -4.65 -45.01 6.13
C SER A 175 -6.17 -44.86 6.25
N SER A 176 -6.87 -45.90 6.70
CA SER A 176 -8.34 -45.84 6.89
C SER A 176 -8.76 -44.75 7.87
N ALA A 177 -8.04 -44.61 9.00
CA ALA A 177 -8.32 -43.59 10.01
C ALA A 177 -8.02 -42.17 9.49
N GLU A 178 -6.93 -42.00 8.72
CA GLU A 178 -6.59 -40.72 8.10
C GLU A 178 -7.62 -40.30 7.05
N ARG A 179 -8.14 -41.24 6.25
CA ARG A 179 -9.20 -40.97 5.28
C ARG A 179 -10.50 -40.54 5.93
N GLU A 180 -10.88 -41.18 7.04
CA GLU A 180 -12.08 -40.83 7.79
C GLU A 180 -11.97 -39.41 8.35
N MET A 181 -10.86 -39.08 9.00
CA MET A 181 -10.57 -37.74 9.52
C MET A 181 -10.52 -36.70 8.39
N TYR A 182 -9.88 -37.01 7.26
CA TYR A 182 -9.81 -36.13 6.10
C TYR A 182 -11.20 -35.85 5.49
N ALA A 183 -12.08 -36.87 5.45
CA ALA A 183 -13.45 -36.72 4.99
C ALA A 183 -14.30 -35.87 5.96
N GLU A 184 -14.09 -36.00 7.26
CA GLU A 184 -14.74 -35.18 8.29
C GLU A 184 -14.30 -33.71 8.20
N ILE A 185 -12.99 -33.46 8.03
CA ILE A 185 -12.46 -32.11 7.78
C ILE A 185 -13.02 -31.54 6.48
N ARG A 186 -13.11 -32.31 5.40
CA ARG A 186 -13.71 -31.86 4.14
C ARG A 186 -15.20 -31.53 4.27
N LYS A 187 -15.96 -32.27 5.08
CA LYS A 187 -17.37 -31.96 5.36
C LYS A 187 -17.52 -30.67 6.17
N SER A 188 -16.64 -30.43 7.14
CA SER A 188 -16.57 -29.16 7.90
C SER A 188 -16.08 -28.01 7.01
N ASP A 189 -15.12 -28.24 6.12
CA ASP A 189 -14.67 -27.28 5.11
C ASP A 189 -15.80 -26.95 4.13
N ASN A 190 -16.71 -27.86 3.79
CA ASN A 190 -17.90 -27.53 2.99
C ASN A 190 -18.95 -26.69 3.77
N VAL A 191 -18.83 -26.59 5.09
CA VAL A 191 -19.58 -25.63 5.92
C VAL A 191 -18.85 -24.27 5.98
N PHE A 192 -17.55 -24.21 5.66
CA PHE A 192 -16.75 -22.97 5.56
C PHE A 192 -16.41 -22.52 4.11
N ALA A 193 -16.68 -23.37 3.13
CA ALA A 193 -16.66 -23.16 1.69
C ALA A 193 -18.11 -23.16 1.13
N GLY A 194 -19.08 -22.93 2.01
CA GLY A 194 -20.50 -23.05 1.74
C GLY A 194 -21.38 -22.27 2.73
N THR A 195 -20.96 -21.06 3.08
CA THR A 195 -21.83 -19.91 2.82
C THR A 195 -20.99 -18.89 2.06
N THR A 196 -21.24 -18.75 0.76
CA THR A 196 -21.56 -17.39 0.34
C THR A 196 -22.63 -16.93 1.33
N GLU A 197 -22.25 -16.21 2.39
CA GLU A 197 -23.22 -15.25 2.96
C GLU A 197 -23.76 -14.55 1.74
N ASP A 198 -25.06 -14.74 1.44
CA ASP A 198 -25.72 -14.37 0.18
C ASP A 198 -24.99 -13.19 -0.45
N LYS A 199 -24.00 -13.50 -1.30
CA LYS A 199 -23.23 -12.44 -1.93
C LYS A 199 -24.26 -11.84 -2.82
N ASN A 200 -24.69 -10.63 -2.47
CA ASN A 200 -25.73 -9.98 -3.22
C ASN A 200 -25.14 -9.76 -4.61
N GLY A 201 -25.52 -10.62 -5.56
CA GLY A 201 -24.94 -10.67 -6.89
C GLY A 201 -25.19 -9.41 -7.70
N ASP A 202 -25.89 -8.42 -7.12
CA ASP A 202 -26.11 -7.10 -7.69
C ASP A 202 -25.18 -6.02 -7.11
N VAL A 203 -24.47 -6.27 -6.00
CA VAL A 203 -23.68 -5.26 -5.28
C VAL A 203 -22.20 -5.49 -5.51
N LEU A 204 -21.51 -4.46 -5.99
CA LEU A 204 -20.07 -4.43 -6.10
C LEU A 204 -19.42 -4.18 -4.75
N GLU A 205 -18.73 -5.20 -4.22
CA GLU A 205 -18.04 -5.17 -2.94
C GLU A 205 -16.56 -4.80 -3.13
N ILE A 206 -16.17 -3.60 -2.68
CA ILE A 206 -14.81 -3.05 -2.83
C ILE A 206 -14.11 -3.03 -1.47
N ALA A 207 -13.01 -3.77 -1.33
CA ALA A 207 -12.10 -3.65 -0.19
C ALA A 207 -10.98 -2.67 -0.52
N LEU A 208 -10.88 -1.56 0.23
CA LEU A 208 -9.84 -0.55 0.03
C LEU A 208 -8.83 -0.59 1.16
N LEU A 209 -7.60 -1.00 0.88
CA LEU A 209 -6.52 -1.10 1.85
C LEU A 209 -5.53 0.03 1.56
N LEU A 210 -5.45 1.02 2.46
CA LEU A 210 -4.50 2.13 2.33
C LEU A 210 -3.81 2.42 3.67
N PRO A 211 -2.54 2.84 3.65
CA PRO A 211 -1.77 3.19 4.84
C PRO A 211 -2.10 4.62 5.27
N PHE A 212 -3.25 4.82 5.90
CA PHE A 212 -3.70 6.15 6.36
C PHE A 212 -2.83 6.70 7.50
N ASN A 213 -2.02 5.85 8.15
CA ASN A 213 -1.14 6.21 9.27
C ASN A 213 -1.90 6.97 10.37
N TYR A 214 -3.15 6.58 10.62
CA TYR A 214 -4.04 7.29 11.52
C TYR A 214 -3.74 6.89 12.97
N SER A 215 -2.88 7.67 13.63
CA SER A 215 -2.59 7.55 15.06
C SER A 215 -3.69 8.18 15.92
N GLY A 216 -4.95 7.74 15.76
CA GLY A 216 -6.01 7.83 16.77
C GLY A 216 -6.37 9.20 17.36
N GLY A 217 -6.01 10.33 16.76
CA GLY A 217 -6.39 11.66 17.23
C GLY A 217 -7.70 12.12 16.60
N SER A 218 -8.70 12.46 17.41
CA SER A 218 -9.99 12.97 16.96
C SER A 218 -9.86 14.24 16.11
N GLY A 219 -9.97 14.08 14.79
CA GLY A 219 -10.26 15.18 13.87
C GLY A 219 -9.59 15.05 12.50
N VAL A 220 -10.42 14.97 11.45
CA VAL A 220 -10.04 15.14 10.02
C VAL A 220 -9.37 16.51 9.75
N ARG A 221 -9.42 17.44 10.71
CA ARG A 221 -8.92 18.83 10.59
C ARG A 221 -7.41 19.02 10.80
N ASN A 222 -6.67 18.03 11.29
CA ASN A 222 -5.21 18.13 11.50
C ASN A 222 -4.37 17.41 10.44
N LEU A 223 -4.97 17.07 9.30
CA LEU A 223 -4.27 16.41 8.21
C LEU A 223 -3.68 17.48 7.28
N ASN A 224 -2.35 17.52 7.16
CA ASN A 224 -1.67 18.38 6.21
C ASN A 224 -2.25 18.15 4.80
N SER A 225 -2.76 19.22 4.19
CA SER A 225 -3.04 19.30 2.76
C SER A 225 -1.77 18.91 1.99
N GLY A 226 -1.77 17.76 1.31
CA GLY A 226 -0.59 17.21 0.62
C GLY A 226 -0.26 15.75 0.92
N ASN A 227 -1.08 15.02 1.70
CA ASN A 227 -0.92 13.57 1.81
C ASN A 227 -1.59 12.84 0.63
N PHE A 228 -0.77 12.40 -0.31
CA PHE A 228 -1.21 11.70 -1.53
C PHE A 228 -2.11 10.48 -1.30
N VAL A 229 -2.00 9.79 -0.16
CA VAL A 229 -2.84 8.63 0.20
C VAL A 229 -4.27 9.08 0.46
N PHE A 230 -4.44 10.19 1.19
CA PHE A 230 -5.77 10.77 1.45
C PHE A 230 -6.36 11.37 0.18
N GLU A 231 -5.55 12.02 -0.67
CA GLU A 231 -6.01 12.54 -1.96
C GLU A 231 -6.53 11.42 -2.87
N LEU A 232 -5.78 10.32 -2.97
CA LEU A 232 -6.22 9.12 -3.68
C LEU A 232 -7.55 8.59 -3.11
N TYR A 233 -7.66 8.49 -1.79
CA TYR A 233 -8.88 8.05 -1.11
C TYR A 233 -10.07 8.96 -1.39
N GLN A 234 -9.89 10.29 -1.33
CA GLN A 234 -10.92 11.28 -1.66
C GLN A 234 -11.39 11.14 -3.10
N GLY A 235 -10.45 10.94 -4.03
CA GLY A 235 -10.75 10.60 -5.41
C GLY A 235 -11.63 9.36 -5.55
N ILE A 236 -11.24 8.25 -4.90
CA ILE A 236 -11.99 6.99 -4.90
C ILE A 236 -13.41 7.20 -4.34
N LEU A 237 -13.56 7.91 -3.22
CA LEU A 237 -14.87 8.19 -2.63
C LEU A 237 -15.79 8.92 -3.59
N MET A 238 -15.29 9.97 -4.26
CA MET A 238 -16.07 10.72 -5.25
C MET A 238 -16.42 9.85 -6.47
N GLY A 239 -15.51 8.97 -6.88
CA GLY A 239 -15.75 8.02 -7.96
C GLY A 239 -16.83 7.00 -7.59
N VAL A 240 -16.79 6.45 -6.38
CA VAL A 240 -17.85 5.54 -5.87
C VAL A 240 -19.19 6.26 -5.75
N GLU A 241 -19.21 7.51 -5.28
CA GLU A 241 -20.43 8.30 -5.24
C GLU A 241 -21.02 8.50 -6.65
N GLN A 242 -20.17 8.79 -7.64
CA GLN A 242 -20.61 8.90 -9.02
C GLN A 242 -21.15 7.58 -9.59
N LEU A 243 -20.53 6.44 -9.27
CA LEU A 243 -21.07 5.11 -9.64
C LEU A 243 -22.48 4.90 -9.07
N LYS A 244 -22.66 5.20 -7.78
CA LYS A 244 -23.97 5.12 -7.11
C LYS A 244 -25.02 6.01 -7.76
N LYS A 245 -24.67 7.25 -8.10
CA LYS A 245 -25.54 8.17 -8.85
C LYS A 245 -25.91 7.65 -10.25
N SER A 246 -25.06 6.82 -10.82
CA SER A 246 -25.26 6.20 -12.13
C SER A 246 -26.01 4.86 -12.06
N GLY A 247 -26.50 4.47 -10.88
CA GLY A 247 -27.31 3.27 -10.66
C GLY A 247 -26.53 2.01 -10.23
N VAL A 248 -25.20 2.06 -10.19
CA VAL A 248 -24.38 0.93 -9.75
C VAL A 248 -24.49 0.79 -8.23
N LYS A 249 -24.92 -0.37 -7.75
CA LYS A 249 -24.93 -0.68 -6.32
C LYS A 249 -23.50 -0.99 -5.89
N VAL A 250 -22.90 -0.12 -5.06
CA VAL A 250 -21.52 -0.29 -4.58
C VAL A 250 -21.51 -0.27 -3.05
N ASN A 251 -20.86 -1.25 -2.47
CA ASN A 251 -20.49 -1.26 -1.07
C ASN A 251 -18.96 -1.26 -0.97
N MET A 252 -18.40 -0.34 -0.19
CA MET A 252 -16.95 -0.20 -0.06
C MET A 252 -16.58 -0.13 1.40
N LYS A 253 -15.63 -0.96 1.82
CA LYS A 253 -15.04 -0.92 3.16
C LYS A 253 -13.56 -0.58 3.06
N SER A 254 -13.17 0.48 3.77
CA SER A 254 -11.78 0.93 3.86
C SER A 254 -11.09 0.36 5.09
N PHE A 255 -9.84 -0.03 4.94
CA PHE A 255 -8.98 -0.55 5.99
C PHE A 255 -7.68 0.24 6.03
N ASP A 256 -7.33 0.75 7.20
CA ASP A 256 -6.04 1.39 7.43
C ASP A 256 -4.97 0.33 7.66
N THR A 257 -4.02 0.16 6.75
CA THR A 257 -2.96 -0.83 6.91
C THR A 257 -1.88 -0.40 7.91
N GLY A 258 -1.75 0.91 8.16
CA GLY A 258 -0.77 1.48 9.10
C GLY A 258 0.69 1.11 8.82
N ARG A 259 1.01 0.55 7.64
CA ARG A 259 2.32 -0.07 7.33
C ARG A 259 2.73 -1.14 8.34
N ASP A 260 1.75 -1.85 8.90
CA ASP A 260 1.94 -2.85 9.95
C ASP A 260 1.50 -4.24 9.45
N GLU A 261 2.45 -5.18 9.42
CA GLU A 261 2.22 -6.54 8.92
C GLU A 261 1.18 -7.29 9.77
N GLY A 262 1.15 -7.05 11.09
CA GLY A 262 0.17 -7.65 12.00
C GLY A 262 -1.24 -7.15 11.69
N LYS A 263 -1.39 -5.84 11.50
CA LYS A 263 -2.64 -5.20 11.10
C LYS A 263 -3.13 -5.70 9.75
N ILE A 264 -2.24 -5.87 8.78
CA ILE A 264 -2.57 -6.47 7.47
C ILE A 264 -3.12 -7.89 7.66
N LYS A 265 -2.51 -8.73 8.50
CA LYS A 265 -3.02 -10.08 8.79
C LYS A 265 -4.42 -10.04 9.41
N SER A 266 -4.69 -9.12 10.34
CA SER A 266 -6.03 -8.93 10.90
C SER A 266 -7.04 -8.43 9.86
N ILE A 267 -6.63 -7.53 8.96
CA ILE A 267 -7.46 -7.05 7.83
C ILE A 267 -7.81 -8.20 6.89
N LEU A 268 -6.85 -9.03 6.50
CA LEU A 268 -7.06 -10.18 5.61
C LEU A 268 -7.97 -11.26 6.23
N ALA A 269 -8.08 -11.29 7.56
CA ALA A 269 -9.01 -12.16 8.28
C ALA A 269 -10.44 -11.59 8.35
N ASP A 270 -10.65 -10.30 8.06
CA ASP A 270 -11.96 -9.64 8.09
C ASP A 270 -12.94 -10.35 7.12
N PRO A 271 -14.19 -10.65 7.54
CA PRO A 271 -15.14 -11.36 6.68
C PRO A 271 -15.42 -10.64 5.37
N PHE A 272 -15.36 -9.31 5.36
CA PHE A 272 -15.59 -8.50 4.16
C PHE A 272 -14.60 -8.84 3.04
N LEU A 273 -13.34 -9.11 3.37
CA LEU A 273 -12.31 -9.46 2.38
C LEU A 273 -12.63 -10.78 1.65
N ARG A 274 -13.41 -11.68 2.26
CA ARG A 274 -13.84 -12.92 1.60
C ARG A 274 -14.98 -12.71 0.61
N GLN A 275 -15.73 -11.61 0.75
CA GLN A 275 -16.88 -11.27 -0.08
C GLN A 275 -16.51 -10.27 -1.19
N ALA A 276 -15.43 -9.51 -1.00
CA ALA A 276 -14.94 -8.51 -1.93
C ALA A 276 -14.82 -9.05 -3.37
N ASP A 277 -15.34 -8.27 -4.32
CA ASP A 277 -15.13 -8.47 -5.76
C ASP A 277 -13.77 -7.95 -6.21
N VAL A 278 -13.22 -7.00 -5.47
CA VAL A 278 -11.96 -6.35 -5.79
C VAL A 278 -11.30 -5.82 -4.53
N ILE A 279 -9.98 -5.93 -4.48
CA ILE A 279 -9.12 -5.34 -3.45
C ILE A 279 -8.30 -4.23 -4.11
N ILE A 280 -8.44 -3.00 -3.63
CA ILE A 280 -7.63 -1.85 -4.06
C ILE A 280 -6.57 -1.60 -3.00
N GLY A 281 -5.30 -1.57 -3.41
CA GLY A 281 -4.18 -1.40 -2.50
C GLY A 281 -3.93 -2.64 -1.61
N PRO A 282 -2.89 -2.64 -0.76
CA PRO A 282 -2.05 -1.52 -0.36
C PRO A 282 -1.07 -1.04 -1.44
N ILE A 283 -0.32 0.01 -1.10
CA ILE A 283 0.53 0.74 -2.05
C ILE A 283 2.03 0.54 -1.80
N TYR A 284 2.45 0.11 -0.60
CA TYR A 284 3.87 -0.10 -0.29
C TYR A 284 4.33 -1.53 -0.59
N PRO A 285 5.56 -1.72 -1.13
CA PRO A 285 6.00 -3.03 -1.65
C PRO A 285 5.94 -4.19 -0.66
N GLU A 286 6.29 -3.95 0.61
CA GLU A 286 6.24 -4.91 1.71
C GLU A 286 4.80 -5.35 2.06
N GLU A 287 3.84 -4.45 1.99
CA GLU A 287 2.42 -4.76 2.24
C GLU A 287 1.77 -5.46 1.05
N VAL A 288 2.12 -5.00 -0.16
CA VAL A 288 1.58 -5.49 -1.43
C VAL A 288 1.76 -6.99 -1.57
N GLU A 289 2.93 -7.51 -1.21
CA GLU A 289 3.25 -8.93 -1.40
C GLU A 289 2.33 -9.88 -0.60
N VAL A 290 2.02 -9.49 0.63
CA VAL A 290 1.14 -10.26 1.53
C VAL A 290 -0.30 -10.25 1.02
N VAL A 291 -0.80 -9.07 0.63
CA VAL A 291 -2.18 -8.91 0.16
C VAL A 291 -2.37 -9.53 -1.22
N MET A 292 -1.40 -9.38 -2.11
CA MET A 292 -1.40 -9.98 -3.44
C MET A 292 -1.42 -11.51 -3.37
N SER A 293 -0.63 -12.12 -2.48
CA SER A 293 -0.66 -13.57 -2.26
C SER A 293 -2.02 -14.05 -1.76
N TYR A 294 -2.65 -13.31 -0.86
CA TYR A 294 -4.02 -13.58 -0.41
C TYR A 294 -5.01 -13.51 -1.58
N ALA A 295 -4.97 -12.41 -2.33
CA ALA A 295 -5.85 -12.13 -3.46
C ALA A 295 -5.76 -13.23 -4.52
N GLU A 296 -4.55 -13.65 -4.87
CA GLU A 296 -4.28 -14.75 -5.80
C GLU A 296 -4.89 -16.07 -5.29
N SER A 297 -4.66 -16.42 -4.03
CA SER A 297 -5.21 -17.66 -3.42
C SER A 297 -6.74 -17.67 -3.35
N ARG A 298 -7.35 -16.49 -3.27
CA ARG A 298 -8.81 -16.28 -3.20
C ARG A 298 -9.44 -15.99 -4.55
N LYS A 299 -8.64 -15.84 -5.61
CA LYS A 299 -9.08 -15.43 -6.96
C LYS A 299 -9.86 -14.11 -6.93
N ILE A 300 -9.42 -13.18 -6.09
CA ILE A 300 -9.98 -11.83 -6.00
C ILE A 300 -9.02 -10.89 -6.72
N PRO A 301 -9.47 -10.11 -7.72
CA PRO A 301 -8.66 -9.07 -8.34
C PRO A 301 -8.08 -8.10 -7.30
N PHE A 302 -6.76 -8.10 -7.17
CA PHE A 302 -5.99 -7.09 -6.45
C PHE A 302 -5.50 -6.04 -7.46
N ILE A 303 -5.68 -4.78 -7.13
CA ILE A 303 -5.29 -3.65 -7.99
C ILE A 303 -4.36 -2.74 -7.20
N ASN A 304 -3.11 -2.63 -7.64
CA ASN A 304 -2.21 -1.59 -7.17
C ASN A 304 -2.52 -0.27 -7.92
N PRO A 305 -2.92 0.80 -7.21
CA PRO A 305 -3.36 2.03 -7.84
C PRO A 305 -2.22 2.91 -8.36
N LEU A 306 -0.98 2.75 -7.85
CA LEU A 306 0.10 3.74 -8.00
C LEU A 306 1.39 3.20 -8.63
N SER A 307 1.63 1.90 -8.59
CA SER A 307 2.88 1.32 -9.10
C SER A 307 2.89 1.23 -10.63
N ASN A 308 4.01 1.61 -11.22
CA ASN A 308 4.38 1.23 -12.60
C ASN A 308 5.33 0.01 -12.61
N VAL A 309 5.87 -0.41 -11.46
CA VAL A 309 6.80 -1.55 -11.34
C VAL A 309 6.01 -2.86 -11.37
N ASP A 310 6.33 -3.74 -12.31
CA ASP A 310 5.60 -4.96 -12.60
C ASP A 310 6.32 -6.25 -12.22
N ASP A 311 7.57 -6.18 -11.72
CA ASP A 311 8.37 -7.37 -11.37
C ASP A 311 7.63 -8.35 -10.45
N LYS A 312 6.86 -7.84 -9.47
CA LYS A 312 6.15 -8.65 -8.48
C LYS A 312 4.85 -9.27 -8.99
N ILE A 313 4.27 -8.77 -10.09
CA ILE A 313 3.00 -9.27 -10.62
C ILE A 313 3.18 -10.26 -11.78
N ARG A 314 4.40 -10.45 -12.28
CA ARG A 314 4.67 -11.39 -13.37
C ARG A 314 4.36 -12.82 -12.92
N GLY A 315 3.57 -13.53 -13.74
CA GLY A 315 3.17 -14.91 -13.48
C GLY A 315 1.95 -15.08 -12.59
N LEU A 316 1.33 -13.98 -12.14
CA LEU A 316 0.06 -13.99 -11.40
C LEU A 316 -1.14 -13.80 -12.34
N GLU A 317 -2.32 -14.18 -11.90
CA GLU A 317 -3.57 -14.03 -12.67
C GLU A 317 -4.51 -12.97 -12.10
N PHE A 318 -4.42 -12.68 -10.79
CA PHE A 318 -5.33 -11.79 -10.09
C PHE A 318 -4.66 -10.51 -9.56
N ALA A 319 -3.42 -10.22 -9.94
CA ALA A 319 -2.69 -9.02 -9.54
C ALA A 319 -2.55 -8.03 -10.70
N TYR A 320 -3.11 -6.84 -10.55
CA TYR A 320 -3.18 -5.82 -11.60
C TYR A 320 -2.49 -4.51 -11.19
N LEU A 321 -1.88 -3.83 -12.15
CA LEU A 321 -1.47 -2.43 -12.02
C LEU A 321 -2.49 -1.55 -12.73
N PHE A 322 -3.10 -0.60 -12.03
CA PHE A 322 -3.98 0.37 -12.67
C PHE A 322 -3.23 1.27 -13.65
N ARG A 323 -1.96 1.55 -13.34
CA ARG A 323 -1.06 2.33 -14.18
C ARG A 323 -0.33 1.45 -15.18
N PRO A 324 0.16 2.03 -16.29
CA PRO A 324 1.02 1.32 -17.20
C PRO A 324 2.25 0.73 -16.54
N SER A 325 2.62 -0.49 -16.90
CA SER A 325 3.88 -1.06 -16.40
C SER A 325 5.10 -0.37 -17.03
N VAL A 326 6.26 -0.52 -16.41
CA VAL A 326 7.56 -0.15 -17.00
C VAL A 326 7.71 -0.72 -18.42
N SER A 327 7.31 -1.98 -18.65
CA SER A 327 7.32 -2.56 -20.00
C SER A 327 6.38 -1.82 -20.95
N SER A 328 5.15 -1.53 -20.52
CA SER A 328 4.16 -0.85 -21.37
C SER A 328 4.59 0.57 -21.74
N ILE A 329 5.18 1.30 -20.79
CA ILE A 329 5.71 2.65 -21.03
C ILE A 329 6.89 2.60 -22.01
N SER A 330 7.82 1.66 -21.81
CA SER A 330 8.95 1.46 -22.72
C SER A 330 8.49 1.14 -24.13
N ASP A 331 7.53 0.23 -24.29
CA ASP A 331 6.97 -0.15 -25.58
C ASP A 331 6.33 1.06 -26.28
N GLY A 332 5.54 1.86 -25.56
CA GLY A 332 4.91 3.07 -26.11
C GLY A 332 5.94 4.12 -26.55
N VAL A 333 6.96 4.38 -25.73
CA VAL A 333 8.03 5.35 -26.04
C VAL A 333 8.86 4.91 -27.26
N VAL A 334 9.24 3.64 -27.33
CA VAL A 334 10.03 3.12 -28.46
C VAL A 334 9.18 3.02 -29.73
N ASP A 335 7.91 2.65 -29.63
CA ASP A 335 7.00 2.65 -30.77
C ASP A 335 6.78 4.07 -31.34
N PHE A 336 6.64 5.08 -30.48
CA PHE A 336 6.64 6.47 -30.91
C PHE A 336 7.95 6.85 -31.62
N ALA A 337 9.10 6.50 -31.04
CA ALA A 337 10.40 6.78 -31.65
C ALA A 337 10.52 6.17 -33.05
N ARG A 338 10.03 4.93 -33.24
CA ARG A 338 10.04 4.23 -34.54
C ARG A 338 9.21 4.91 -35.60
N LYS A 339 8.08 5.49 -35.21
CA LYS A 339 7.10 6.07 -36.14
C LYS A 339 7.41 7.52 -36.48
N ASN A 340 7.95 8.26 -35.52
CA ASN A 340 7.97 9.73 -35.58
C ASN A 340 9.37 10.35 -35.59
N ILE A 341 10.43 9.58 -35.25
CA ILE A 341 11.78 10.14 -35.15
C ILE A 341 12.64 9.73 -36.34
N ASN A 342 13.19 10.74 -37.01
CA ASN A 342 14.19 10.57 -38.06
C ASN A 342 15.56 10.40 -37.43
N GLY A 343 16.11 9.19 -37.49
CA GLY A 343 17.39 8.85 -36.89
C GLY A 343 17.30 7.67 -35.94
N LYS A 344 18.40 7.33 -35.29
CA LYS A 344 18.54 6.14 -34.44
C LYS A 344 19.21 6.38 -33.10
N ARG A 345 19.72 7.59 -32.84
CA ARG A 345 20.49 7.92 -31.64
C ARG A 345 19.56 8.44 -30.54
N ILE A 346 19.48 7.73 -29.43
CA ILE A 346 18.67 8.11 -28.27
C ILE A 346 19.60 8.53 -27.12
N ALA A 347 19.31 9.68 -26.50
CA ALA A 347 19.89 10.08 -25.24
C ALA A 347 18.84 9.97 -24.13
N LEU A 348 19.22 9.37 -23.01
CA LEU A 348 18.33 9.04 -21.91
C LEU A 348 18.87 9.63 -20.61
N ALA A 349 18.05 10.42 -19.92
CA ALA A 349 18.32 10.87 -18.57
C ALA A 349 17.20 10.40 -17.64
N TYR A 350 17.55 9.99 -16.42
CA TYR A 350 16.57 9.47 -15.46
C TYR A 350 16.92 9.85 -14.02
N SER A 351 15.93 9.94 -13.15
CA SER A 351 16.15 10.19 -11.72
C SER A 351 16.59 8.92 -10.97
N SER A 352 16.98 9.05 -9.70
CA SER A 352 17.30 7.89 -8.83
C SER A 352 16.08 7.14 -8.29
N ALA A 353 14.86 7.49 -8.73
CA ALA A 353 13.67 6.73 -8.36
C ALA A 353 13.73 5.33 -8.98
N LEU A 354 13.43 4.28 -8.21
CA LEU A 354 13.47 2.88 -8.68
C LEU A 354 12.70 2.67 -10.00
N ARG A 355 11.51 3.30 -10.13
CA ARG A 355 10.72 3.29 -11.36
C ARG A 355 11.52 3.82 -12.56
N ASP A 356 12.19 4.96 -12.39
CA ASP A 356 12.89 5.67 -13.47
C ASP A 356 14.13 4.89 -13.90
N GLU A 357 14.87 4.32 -12.95
CA GLU A 357 15.99 3.43 -13.25
C GLU A 357 15.56 2.16 -13.99
N GLN A 358 14.45 1.53 -13.56
CA GLN A 358 13.90 0.37 -14.25
C GLN A 358 13.39 0.72 -15.64
N LEU A 359 12.68 1.84 -15.78
CA LEU A 359 12.18 2.31 -17.06
C LEU A 359 13.32 2.67 -18.01
N ALA A 360 14.38 3.29 -17.51
CA ALA A 360 15.56 3.61 -18.31
C ALA A 360 16.23 2.34 -18.88
N ARG A 361 16.43 1.33 -18.02
CA ARG A 361 16.95 0.02 -18.45
C ARG A 361 16.05 -0.64 -19.49
N GLN A 362 14.74 -0.66 -19.23
CA GLN A 362 13.77 -1.27 -20.13
C GLN A 362 13.71 -0.55 -21.48
N ILE A 363 13.74 0.79 -21.50
CA ILE A 363 13.79 1.58 -22.75
C ILE A 363 15.07 1.26 -23.51
N LYS A 364 16.23 1.19 -22.83
CA LYS A 364 17.49 0.86 -23.48
C LYS A 364 17.46 -0.52 -24.14
N GLU A 365 16.93 -1.53 -23.44
CA GLU A 365 16.79 -2.88 -23.98
C GLU A 365 15.82 -2.94 -25.16
N THR A 366 14.63 -2.34 -25.04
CA THR A 366 13.63 -2.33 -26.11
C THR A 366 14.11 -1.53 -27.31
N ALA A 367 14.72 -0.37 -27.12
CA ALA A 367 15.28 0.47 -28.18
C ALA A 367 16.36 -0.28 -28.98
N THR A 368 17.27 -0.98 -28.30
CA THR A 368 18.32 -1.78 -28.94
C THR A 368 17.72 -2.89 -29.82
N LYS A 369 16.65 -3.56 -29.37
CA LYS A 369 15.94 -4.58 -30.18
C LYS A 369 15.36 -4.01 -31.48
N PHE A 370 15.10 -2.70 -31.54
CA PHE A 370 14.61 -2.00 -32.72
C PHE A 370 15.68 -1.17 -33.45
N ASN A 371 16.95 -1.52 -33.23
CA ASN A 371 18.14 -0.93 -33.87
C ASN A 371 18.31 0.58 -33.59
N PHE A 372 17.89 1.06 -32.42
CA PHE A 372 18.30 2.36 -31.92
C PHE A 372 19.58 2.24 -31.10
N ASP A 373 20.45 3.22 -31.26
CA ASP A 373 21.68 3.38 -30.50
C ASP A 373 21.41 4.30 -29.30
N VAL A 374 21.40 3.73 -28.09
CA VAL A 374 21.36 4.55 -26.87
C VAL A 374 22.76 5.09 -26.59
N ILE A 375 23.05 6.25 -27.17
CA ILE A 375 24.37 6.88 -27.12
C ILE A 375 24.74 7.44 -25.75
N ARG A 376 23.73 7.70 -24.90
CA ARG A 376 23.90 8.21 -23.55
C ARG A 376 22.74 7.76 -22.67
N SER A 377 23.04 7.34 -21.45
CA SER A 377 22.05 6.87 -20.46
C SER A 377 22.59 7.18 -19.06
N GLU A 378 22.11 8.25 -18.44
CA GLU A 378 22.70 8.79 -17.21
C GLU A 378 21.64 9.04 -16.12
N ASN A 379 22.01 8.69 -14.88
CA ASN A 379 21.29 9.15 -13.70
C ASN A 379 21.61 10.63 -13.47
N VAL A 380 20.57 11.46 -13.36
CA VAL A 380 20.70 12.92 -13.27
C VAL A 380 19.94 13.49 -12.08
N SER A 381 20.35 14.70 -11.67
CA SER A 381 19.70 15.54 -10.69
C SER A 381 19.40 16.92 -11.31
N GLY A 382 18.68 17.78 -10.60
CA GLY A 382 18.46 19.17 -11.05
C GLY A 382 19.74 19.94 -11.36
N LYS A 383 20.89 19.57 -10.75
CA LYS A 383 22.18 20.20 -11.05
C LYS A 383 22.86 19.63 -12.28
N SER A 384 22.88 18.30 -12.42
CA SER A 384 23.63 17.61 -13.50
C SER A 384 22.87 17.52 -14.83
N ILE A 385 21.55 17.76 -14.84
CA ILE A 385 20.76 17.72 -16.08
C ILE A 385 21.22 18.77 -17.11
N ILE A 386 21.69 19.93 -16.65
CA ILE A 386 22.17 20.99 -17.55
C ILE A 386 23.43 20.53 -18.31
N ASP A 387 24.36 19.87 -17.62
CA ASP A 387 25.58 19.36 -18.24
C ASP A 387 25.26 18.25 -19.24
N PHE A 388 24.35 17.33 -18.87
CA PHE A 388 23.82 16.31 -19.78
C PHE A 388 23.25 16.91 -21.08
N LEU A 389 22.39 17.94 -20.97
CA LEU A 389 21.76 18.56 -22.14
C LEU A 389 22.77 19.35 -22.99
N ARG A 390 23.70 20.07 -22.36
CA ARG A 390 24.73 20.86 -23.04
C ARG A 390 25.64 19.98 -23.89
N ASP A 391 26.04 18.83 -23.36
CA ASP A 391 26.90 17.88 -24.06
C ASP A 391 26.27 17.33 -25.36
N LEU A 392 24.94 17.27 -25.43
CA LEU A 392 24.21 16.74 -26.59
C LEU A 392 24.11 17.72 -27.77
N ARG A 393 24.41 19.01 -27.56
CA ARG A 393 24.41 20.04 -28.61
C ARG A 393 23.09 20.07 -29.40
N LEU A 394 21.98 20.23 -28.69
CA LEU A 394 20.61 20.08 -29.22
C LEU A 394 20.10 21.25 -30.09
N SER A 395 20.92 22.28 -30.31
CA SER A 395 20.53 23.48 -31.07
C SER A 395 20.47 23.22 -32.58
N SER A 396 19.59 23.96 -33.28
CA SER A 396 19.44 23.91 -34.74
C SER A 396 20.74 24.15 -35.53
N ASP A 397 21.63 24.95 -34.95
CA ASP A 397 22.85 25.41 -35.63
C ASP A 397 24.04 24.47 -35.38
N ALA A 398 23.82 23.35 -34.66
CA ALA A 398 24.82 22.36 -34.31
C ALA A 398 24.48 20.97 -34.88
N SER A 399 25.50 20.18 -35.19
CA SER A 399 25.32 18.74 -35.44
C SER A 399 24.97 18.04 -34.13
N SER A 400 23.67 17.84 -33.88
CA SER A 400 23.22 17.22 -32.64
C SER A 400 23.77 15.81 -32.47
N ALA A 401 24.14 15.48 -31.22
CA ALA A 401 24.61 14.15 -30.87
C ALA A 401 23.47 13.11 -30.84
N ALA A 402 22.23 13.54 -30.56
CA ALA A 402 21.07 12.67 -30.42
C ALA A 402 19.97 13.04 -31.44
N ASP A 403 19.16 12.05 -31.82
CA ASP A 403 17.97 12.23 -32.64
C ASP A 403 16.69 12.29 -31.77
N LEU A 404 16.77 11.82 -30.53
CA LEU A 404 15.71 11.83 -29.52
C LEU A 404 16.30 11.97 -28.12
N VAL A 405 15.73 12.84 -27.28
CA VAL A 405 16.05 12.92 -25.86
C VAL A 405 14.85 12.43 -25.04
N ILE A 406 15.08 11.56 -24.07
CA ILE A 406 14.05 11.04 -23.16
C ILE A 406 14.47 11.37 -21.73
N LEU A 407 13.60 12.07 -20.99
CA LEU A 407 13.81 12.46 -19.60
C LEU A 407 12.78 11.77 -18.70
N LEU A 408 13.22 10.78 -17.94
CA LEU A 408 12.40 9.99 -17.04
C LEU A 408 12.54 10.50 -15.61
N ALA A 409 11.75 11.52 -15.25
CA ALA A 409 11.75 12.07 -13.90
C ALA A 409 10.42 12.75 -13.59
N ASP A 410 9.87 12.47 -12.40
CA ASP A 410 8.78 13.26 -11.80
C ASP A 410 9.34 14.27 -10.77
N ASP A 411 10.54 14.80 -11.02
CA ASP A 411 11.27 15.67 -10.09
C ASP A 411 11.20 17.15 -10.54
N PRO A 412 10.61 18.03 -9.71
CA PRO A 412 10.49 19.46 -10.02
C PRO A 412 11.82 20.19 -10.25
N SER A 413 12.91 19.76 -9.61
CA SER A 413 14.25 20.37 -9.80
C SER A 413 14.86 20.03 -11.16
N ILE A 414 14.64 18.79 -11.64
CA ILE A 414 15.01 18.39 -13.00
C ILE A 414 14.13 19.12 -14.02
N GLY A 415 12.81 19.19 -13.77
CA GLY A 415 11.84 19.88 -14.61
C GLY A 415 12.18 21.35 -14.83
N SER A 416 12.33 22.12 -13.75
CA SER A 416 12.65 23.56 -13.79
C SER A 416 13.97 23.86 -14.48
N SER A 417 15.02 23.09 -14.18
CA SER A 417 16.34 23.26 -14.81
C SER A 417 16.28 22.93 -16.31
N THR A 418 15.56 21.87 -16.68
CA THR A 418 15.38 21.50 -18.09
C THR A 418 14.61 22.58 -18.84
N LEU A 419 13.42 22.99 -18.35
CA LEU A 419 12.61 23.98 -19.04
C LEU A 419 13.36 25.30 -19.22
N GLY A 420 14.07 25.79 -18.19
CA GLY A 420 14.89 26.99 -18.30
C GLY A 420 16.05 26.85 -19.31
N PHE A 421 16.63 25.65 -19.45
CA PHE A 421 17.61 25.38 -20.50
C PHE A 421 16.96 25.43 -21.89
N LEU A 422 15.81 24.79 -22.07
CA LEU A 422 15.08 24.76 -23.35
C LEU A 422 14.62 26.15 -23.79
N GLU A 423 14.16 26.99 -22.86
CA GLU A 423 13.81 28.39 -23.17
C GLU A 423 15.01 29.22 -23.64
N SER A 424 16.21 28.90 -23.14
CA SER A 424 17.42 29.65 -23.48
C SER A 424 18.02 29.27 -24.84
N GLN A 425 17.56 28.19 -25.48
CA GLN A 425 18.16 27.61 -26.68
C GLN A 425 17.11 27.35 -27.77
N ASN A 426 17.48 27.47 -29.04
CA ASN A 426 16.61 27.06 -30.14
C ASN A 426 16.73 25.54 -30.38
N ILE A 427 15.97 24.76 -29.62
CA ILE A 427 16.05 23.29 -29.62
C ILE A 427 15.28 22.69 -30.80
N SER A 428 15.96 21.88 -31.60
CA SER A 428 15.38 21.21 -32.79
C SER A 428 15.14 19.71 -32.61
N VAL A 429 15.65 19.13 -31.52
CA VAL A 429 15.56 17.69 -31.24
C VAL A 429 14.30 17.39 -30.42
N PRO A 430 13.50 16.37 -30.79
CA PRO A 430 12.38 15.91 -29.98
C PRO A 430 12.79 15.49 -28.55
N ILE A 431 12.05 16.00 -27.57
CA ILE A 431 12.23 15.71 -26.14
C ILE A 431 10.96 15.10 -25.59
N LEU A 432 11.09 13.92 -24.99
CA LEU A 432 10.01 13.24 -24.28
C LEU A 432 10.24 13.38 -22.78
N VAL A 433 9.21 13.81 -22.07
CA VAL A 433 9.20 13.93 -20.60
C VAL A 433 8.01 13.19 -20.00
N MET A 434 8.00 12.93 -18.71
CA MET A 434 6.83 12.37 -18.04
C MET A 434 5.66 13.38 -18.05
N ASP A 435 4.42 12.90 -18.23
CA ASP A 435 3.21 13.75 -18.20
C ASP A 435 2.97 14.49 -16.88
N THR A 436 3.68 14.11 -15.82
CA THR A 436 3.71 14.82 -14.53
C THR A 436 4.19 16.27 -14.65
N TRP A 437 4.98 16.60 -15.69
CA TRP A 437 5.50 17.95 -15.92
C TRP A 437 4.39 18.97 -16.25
N LEU A 438 3.25 18.49 -16.75
CA LEU A 438 2.05 19.30 -17.00
C LEU A 438 1.45 19.91 -15.71
N TYR A 439 1.83 19.38 -14.54
CA TYR A 439 1.26 19.76 -13.25
C TYR A 439 2.27 20.51 -12.36
N PHE A 440 3.48 20.79 -12.84
CA PHE A 440 4.42 21.60 -12.08
C PHE A 440 3.95 23.05 -12.02
N ASN A 441 3.98 23.63 -10.82
CA ASN A 441 3.47 24.99 -10.58
C ASN A 441 4.26 26.11 -11.27
N PHE A 442 5.50 25.84 -11.68
CA PHE A 442 6.34 26.77 -12.44
C PHE A 442 6.23 26.59 -13.96
N ALA A 443 5.64 25.49 -14.43
CA ALA A 443 5.48 25.26 -15.86
C ALA A 443 4.36 26.16 -16.39
N ASN A 444 4.68 27.03 -17.33
CA ASN A 444 3.71 27.88 -18.03
C ASN A 444 3.39 27.31 -19.42
N PHE A 445 2.39 27.90 -20.08
CA PHE A 445 1.93 27.42 -21.37
C PHE A 445 3.01 27.53 -22.45
N GLU A 446 3.72 28.65 -22.48
CA GLU A 446 4.76 28.97 -23.47
C GLU A 446 5.94 28.01 -23.39
N MET A 447 6.33 27.59 -22.17
CA MET A 447 7.35 26.56 -21.92
C MET A 447 6.96 25.20 -22.50
N LEU A 448 5.66 24.86 -22.42
CA LEU A 448 5.16 23.51 -22.70
C LEU A 448 4.67 23.33 -24.15
N GLU A 449 4.30 24.42 -24.83
CA GLU A 449 3.86 24.41 -26.25
C GLU A 449 5.03 24.44 -27.25
N SER A 450 6.22 23.98 -26.84
CA SER A 450 7.36 23.86 -27.74
C SER A 450 7.12 22.80 -28.82
N GLU A 451 7.52 23.10 -30.07
CA GLU A 451 7.25 22.27 -31.25
C GLU A 451 7.73 20.81 -31.09
N ASN A 452 8.82 20.62 -30.35
CA ASN A 452 9.52 19.34 -30.20
C ASN A 452 9.37 18.73 -28.80
N PHE A 453 8.35 19.13 -28.03
CA PHE A 453 8.17 18.68 -26.65
C PHE A 453 6.95 17.75 -26.52
N TYR A 454 7.17 16.55 -25.96
CA TYR A 454 6.16 15.50 -25.86
C TYR A 454 6.09 14.92 -24.44
N PHE A 455 4.91 14.47 -24.04
CA PHE A 455 4.63 13.93 -22.72
C PHE A 455 4.28 12.44 -22.81
N ILE A 456 4.99 11.63 -22.02
CA ILE A 456 4.78 10.20 -21.87
C ILE A 456 3.58 9.97 -20.97
N GLY A 457 2.50 9.45 -21.55
CA GLY A 457 1.25 9.31 -20.83
C GLY A 457 1.27 8.20 -19.78
N ASN A 458 0.79 8.50 -18.58
CA ASN A 458 0.79 7.58 -17.44
C ASN A 458 -0.56 7.68 -16.68
N ASN A 459 -1.62 7.26 -17.37
CA ASN A 459 -3.02 7.59 -17.06
C ASN A 459 -3.31 9.11 -17.17
N SER A 460 -2.83 9.74 -18.24
CA SER A 460 -2.95 11.18 -18.44
C SER A 460 -4.40 11.66 -18.45
N LEU A 461 -4.60 12.86 -17.91
CA LEU A 461 -5.90 13.50 -17.79
C LEU A 461 -6.27 14.26 -19.06
N ARG A 462 -7.54 14.23 -19.46
CA ARG A 462 -8.08 15.08 -20.53
C ARG A 462 -8.40 16.47 -19.98
N LEU A 463 -7.37 17.30 -19.76
CA LEU A 463 -7.44 18.56 -19.00
C LEU A 463 -8.49 19.58 -19.49
N GLY A 464 -8.87 19.54 -20.78
CA GLY A 464 -9.84 20.45 -21.38
C GLY A 464 -11.31 20.01 -21.31
N GLU A 465 -11.59 18.78 -20.88
CA GLU A 465 -12.92 18.18 -20.96
C GLU A 465 -13.89 18.65 -19.87
N GLU A 466 -15.18 18.64 -20.17
CA GLU A 466 -16.20 19.09 -19.21
C GLU A 466 -16.28 18.18 -17.97
N ASN A 467 -16.06 16.87 -18.16
CA ASN A 467 -16.05 15.91 -17.05
C ASN A 467 -14.98 16.24 -16.00
N ILE A 468 -13.79 16.66 -16.43
CA ILE A 468 -12.71 17.00 -15.49
C ILE A 468 -12.97 18.32 -14.77
N LYS A 469 -13.57 19.31 -15.46
CA LYS A 469 -14.00 20.56 -14.82
C LYS A 469 -15.05 20.29 -13.75
N SER A 470 -16.09 19.51 -14.09
CA SER A 470 -17.12 19.12 -13.14
C SER A 470 -16.56 18.36 -11.94
N PHE A 471 -15.60 17.45 -12.14
CA PHE A 471 -14.90 16.77 -11.06
C PHE A 471 -14.16 17.76 -10.15
N ARG A 472 -13.37 18.67 -10.74
CA ARG A 472 -12.57 19.66 -10.00
C ARG A 472 -13.44 20.61 -9.17
N GLU A 473 -14.54 21.09 -9.73
CA GLU A 473 -15.50 21.94 -9.02
C GLU A 473 -16.13 21.21 -7.84
N LYS A 474 -16.60 19.97 -8.04
CA LYS A 474 -17.18 19.15 -6.97
C LYS A 474 -16.15 18.87 -5.87
N TYR A 475 -14.92 18.53 -6.27
CA TYR A 475 -13.83 18.26 -5.33
C TYR A 475 -13.53 19.50 -4.49
N PHE A 476 -13.40 20.67 -5.14
CA PHE A 476 -13.17 21.94 -4.45
C PHE A 476 -14.31 22.29 -3.50
N ASN A 477 -15.56 22.14 -3.93
CA ASN A 477 -16.73 22.42 -3.07
C ASN A 477 -16.80 21.49 -1.85
N GLN A 478 -16.34 20.25 -1.97
CA GLN A 478 -16.38 19.26 -0.90
C GLN A 478 -15.19 19.35 0.06
N TYR A 479 -13.98 19.58 -0.46
CA TYR A 479 -12.73 19.50 0.31
C TYR A 479 -12.02 20.85 0.48
N ILE A 480 -12.56 21.92 -0.11
CA ILE A 480 -12.04 23.31 -0.01
C ILE A 480 -10.56 23.39 -0.43
N THR A 481 -10.18 22.57 -1.39
CA THR A 481 -8.84 22.56 -2.00
C THR A 481 -8.92 22.02 -3.42
N HIS A 482 -7.97 22.37 -4.27
CA HIS A 482 -7.92 21.83 -5.62
C HIS A 482 -7.41 20.37 -5.60
N PRO A 483 -7.99 19.47 -6.42
CA PRO A 483 -7.51 18.10 -6.49
C PRO A 483 -6.12 18.03 -7.11
N THR A 484 -5.23 17.26 -6.49
CA THR A 484 -3.95 16.85 -7.09
C THR A 484 -4.19 15.75 -8.11
N PHE A 485 -3.13 15.34 -8.82
CA PHE A 485 -3.20 14.20 -9.73
C PHE A 485 -3.70 12.91 -9.04
N ASN A 486 -3.33 12.66 -7.78
CA ASN A 486 -3.72 11.45 -7.04
C ASN A 486 -5.24 11.36 -6.83
N ALA A 487 -5.90 12.50 -6.59
CA ALA A 487 -7.36 12.55 -6.48
C ALA A 487 -8.05 12.23 -7.81
N HIS A 488 -7.52 12.74 -8.93
CA HIS A 488 -8.05 12.38 -10.25
C HIS A 488 -7.85 10.89 -10.54
N LEU A 489 -6.66 10.35 -10.21
CA LEU A 489 -6.35 8.94 -10.40
C LEU A 489 -7.29 8.03 -9.59
N GLY A 490 -7.58 8.39 -8.34
CA GLY A 490 -8.53 7.65 -7.48
C GLY A 490 -9.95 7.65 -8.02
N TYR A 491 -10.41 8.80 -8.54
CA TYR A 491 -11.71 8.91 -9.19
C TYR A 491 -11.81 8.03 -10.43
N GLU A 492 -10.81 8.12 -11.31
CA GLU A 492 -10.75 7.32 -12.54
C GLU A 492 -10.70 5.82 -12.24
N LEU A 493 -9.91 5.41 -11.24
CA LEU A 493 -9.81 4.02 -10.78
C LEU A 493 -11.17 3.46 -10.37
N ALA A 494 -11.91 4.18 -9.52
CA ALA A 494 -13.23 3.75 -9.10
C ALA A 494 -14.19 3.66 -10.29
N GLN A 495 -14.20 4.66 -11.18
CA GLN A 495 -15.03 4.66 -12.39
C GLN A 495 -14.70 3.46 -13.30
N TRP A 496 -13.41 3.17 -13.50
CA TRP A 496 -12.97 2.03 -14.30
C TRP A 496 -13.43 0.71 -13.69
N ILE A 497 -13.18 0.46 -12.40
CA ILE A 497 -13.62 -0.76 -11.71
C ILE A 497 -15.13 -0.96 -11.88
N GLY A 498 -15.93 0.07 -11.59
CA GLY A 498 -17.38 -0.01 -11.71
C GLY A 498 -17.88 -0.15 -13.14
N SER A 499 -17.08 0.20 -14.15
CA SER A 499 -17.39 -0.06 -15.57
C SER A 499 -17.03 -1.48 -16.02
N VAL A 500 -16.06 -2.12 -15.35
CA VAL A 500 -15.57 -3.46 -15.68
C VAL A 500 -16.40 -4.54 -14.99
N ILE A 501 -16.74 -4.34 -13.71
CA ILE A 501 -17.54 -5.27 -12.93
C ILE A 501 -18.69 -4.55 -12.22
N ASN A 502 -19.90 -5.04 -12.45
CA ASN A 502 -21.14 -4.61 -11.81
C ASN A 502 -22.24 -5.62 -12.15
N SER A 503 -23.47 -5.40 -11.66
CA SER A 503 -24.64 -6.26 -11.94
C SER A 503 -24.91 -6.49 -13.43
N ASP A 504 -24.65 -5.49 -14.27
CA ASP A 504 -24.98 -5.52 -15.70
C ASP A 504 -23.88 -6.20 -16.53
N GLN A 505 -22.62 -6.10 -16.09
CA GLN A 505 -21.46 -6.71 -16.76
C GLN A 505 -21.12 -8.10 -16.22
N GLY A 506 -21.58 -8.43 -15.02
CA GLY A 506 -21.09 -9.55 -14.22
C GLY A 506 -19.77 -9.22 -13.50
N PHE A 507 -19.33 -10.13 -12.63
CA PHE A 507 -18.21 -9.90 -11.70
C PHE A 507 -16.91 -10.64 -12.07
N ASP A 508 -16.83 -11.23 -13.25
CA ASP A 508 -15.58 -11.80 -13.77
C ASP A 508 -14.72 -10.68 -14.39
N PHE A 509 -13.82 -10.14 -13.58
CA PHE A 509 -12.95 -9.03 -13.93
C PHE A 509 -12.08 -9.32 -15.16
N ARG A 510 -11.39 -10.47 -15.18
CA ARG A 510 -10.45 -10.81 -16.26
C ARG A 510 -11.20 -11.02 -17.58
N THR A 511 -12.31 -11.73 -17.55
CA THR A 511 -13.13 -11.96 -18.74
C THR A 511 -13.65 -10.63 -19.28
N ASN A 512 -14.15 -9.74 -18.42
CA ASN A 512 -14.67 -8.45 -18.84
C ASN A 512 -13.58 -7.55 -19.46
N LEU A 513 -12.39 -7.48 -18.85
CA LEU A 513 -11.27 -6.76 -19.44
C LEU A 513 -10.86 -7.30 -20.82
N ASN A 514 -10.94 -8.61 -21.06
CA ASN A 514 -10.55 -9.20 -22.35
C ASN A 514 -11.58 -9.00 -23.46
N LYS A 515 -12.85 -8.72 -23.12
CA LYS A 515 -13.92 -8.44 -24.11
C LYS A 515 -13.66 -7.15 -24.90
N LYS A 516 -12.98 -6.18 -24.30
CA LYS A 516 -12.75 -4.85 -24.89
C LYS A 516 -11.28 -4.48 -24.79
N GLY A 517 -10.69 -4.09 -25.92
CA GLY A 517 -9.32 -3.57 -25.97
C GLY A 517 -9.20 -2.26 -25.19
N PHE A 518 -9.66 -1.19 -25.82
CA PHE A 518 -9.60 0.15 -25.28
C PHE A 518 -10.87 0.50 -24.48
N TRP A 519 -10.67 0.99 -23.27
CA TRP A 519 -11.68 1.55 -22.38
C TRP A 519 -11.51 3.07 -22.37
N GLU A 520 -12.54 3.79 -22.80
CA GLU A 520 -12.53 5.24 -22.71
C GLU A 520 -12.56 5.67 -21.24
N GLY A 521 -11.68 6.61 -20.89
CA GLY A 521 -11.57 7.13 -19.55
C GLY A 521 -12.68 8.12 -19.23
N LYS A 522 -13.04 8.22 -17.94
CA LYS A 522 -14.07 9.18 -17.52
C LYS A 522 -13.52 10.60 -17.49
N ILE A 523 -12.30 10.75 -16.98
CA ILE A 523 -11.50 11.98 -16.98
C ILE A 523 -10.08 11.76 -17.53
N SER A 524 -9.65 10.51 -17.71
CA SER A 524 -8.39 10.17 -18.36
C SER A 524 -8.55 9.93 -19.87
N TYR A 525 -7.45 9.81 -20.62
CA TYR A 525 -7.53 9.44 -22.03
C TYR A 525 -8.08 8.04 -22.28
N GLY A 526 -7.89 7.11 -21.34
CA GLY A 526 -8.38 5.75 -21.42
C GLY A 526 -7.39 4.71 -20.92
N LEU A 527 -7.76 3.44 -21.06
CA LEU A 527 -7.07 2.28 -20.52
C LEU A 527 -7.13 1.11 -21.52
N ASP A 528 -6.11 0.26 -21.58
CA ASP A 528 -6.14 -1.01 -22.33
C ASP A 528 -5.58 -2.15 -21.49
N PHE A 529 -6.45 -3.08 -21.10
CA PHE A 529 -6.10 -4.25 -20.29
C PHE A 529 -6.26 -5.57 -21.05
N LYS A 530 -6.53 -5.54 -22.36
CA LYS A 530 -6.77 -6.77 -23.12
C LYS A 530 -5.54 -7.66 -23.08
N ASN A 531 -5.70 -8.84 -22.50
CA ASN A 531 -4.62 -9.81 -22.25
C ASN A 531 -3.45 -9.25 -21.42
N SER A 532 -3.68 -8.24 -20.58
CA SER A 532 -2.65 -7.59 -19.76
C SER A 532 -3.05 -7.52 -18.30
N LEU A 533 -2.06 -7.53 -17.41
CA LEU A 533 -2.22 -7.26 -15.98
C LEU A 533 -1.97 -5.78 -15.65
N SER A 534 -1.53 -4.98 -16.61
CA SER A 534 -1.33 -3.54 -16.45
C SER A 534 -1.96 -2.78 -17.60
N ASN A 535 -2.21 -1.48 -17.41
CA ASN A 535 -2.71 -0.63 -18.48
C ASN A 535 -1.66 -0.49 -19.61
N LYS A 536 -1.92 -1.05 -20.79
CA LYS A 536 -1.00 -0.90 -21.94
C LYS A 536 -1.18 0.41 -22.70
N PHE A 537 -2.21 1.18 -22.40
CA PHE A 537 -2.49 2.42 -23.11
C PHE A 537 -1.56 3.55 -22.61
N VAL A 538 -0.50 3.79 -23.39
CA VAL A 538 0.52 4.83 -23.15
C VAL A 538 0.52 5.79 -24.34
N PRO A 539 -0.36 6.81 -24.35
CA PRO A 539 -0.33 7.81 -25.41
C PRO A 539 0.89 8.72 -25.25
N LEU A 540 1.49 9.12 -26.36
CA LEU A 540 2.41 10.26 -26.38
C LEU A 540 1.59 11.50 -26.68
N LEU A 541 1.67 12.49 -25.80
CA LEU A 541 0.86 13.71 -25.87
C LEU A 541 1.74 14.89 -26.29
N LYS A 542 1.16 15.84 -27.00
CA LYS A 542 1.77 17.14 -27.29
C LYS A 542 0.75 18.24 -26.99
N LEU A 543 1.23 19.35 -26.43
CA LEU A 543 0.40 20.53 -26.25
C LEU A 543 0.36 21.33 -27.56
N GLU A 544 -0.82 21.47 -28.15
CA GLU A 544 -1.05 22.23 -29.38
C GLU A 544 -2.31 23.08 -29.25
N ASN A 545 -2.20 24.38 -29.49
CA ASN A 545 -3.29 25.34 -29.42
C ASN A 545 -4.08 25.28 -28.10
N GLY A 546 -3.38 25.10 -26.98
CA GLY A 546 -4.02 25.01 -25.66
C GLY A 546 -4.65 23.65 -25.33
N LYS A 547 -4.45 22.62 -26.15
CA LYS A 547 -5.01 21.27 -25.95
C LYS A 547 -3.94 20.20 -26.02
N LEU A 548 -4.10 19.15 -25.21
CA LEU A 548 -3.26 17.96 -25.30
C LEU A 548 -3.81 17.04 -26.39
N GLU A 549 -2.98 16.76 -27.38
CA GLU A 549 -3.31 15.91 -28.53
C GLU A 549 -2.43 14.65 -28.52
N ILE A 550 -2.99 13.50 -28.90
CA ILE A 550 -2.24 12.25 -29.04
C ILE A 550 -1.43 12.29 -30.36
N LYS A 551 -0.18 11.82 -30.32
CA LYS A 551 0.76 11.79 -31.46
C LYS A 551 1.18 10.40 -31.89
#